data_AF-A0A922VJK5-F1
#
_entry.id   AF-A0A922VJK5-F1
#
_cell.length_a   1.000
_cell.length_b   1.000
_cell.length_c   1.000
_cell.angle_alpha   90.00
_cell.angle_beta   90.00
_cell.angle_gamma   90.00
#
_symmetry.space_group_name_H-M   'P 1'
#
loop_
_entity.id
_entity.type
_entity.pdbx_description
1 polymer ?
#
loop_
_entity_poly.entity_id
_entity_poly.type
_entity_poly.pdbx_seq_one_letter_code
_entity_poly.pdbx_strand_id
1 'polypeptide(L)'
;MSRNVYGLRLLADPRLQRLILITVAMILVGFRLLQFAVFTTQIQWGYDFSFYWRAGGALLSGEPIYSAEQLAGPYAPQGQNGFLYPPPFAAAAIPFAALFPTDYRAAAWGWTALGALILVATILAVARSEGLAERVRAATGLGPWILVAAAIGFPPVIGELVMGNVNLVLLGLLGAAWLGVRADTTRGERLAGLAVGVAAVIKVFPGLILLWLLLTRRWQGAAFVLVGAVGATLLALPLTGIGPWLDYPTVLLNLSAPADTRDTLAPTVWLAEVIGFLPARIVVTATALGLVVWSALRSTPRMSFAVAVLASVLVAPALYQHYLAILVLPFLLLLAEGRPIAWLAAAYVLMSGGEQEALGDLGWIVNRAMPTAGALLLLALALRLEPRPAFRYR
;
A
#
# COMPACT_ATOMS: atom_id res chain seq x y z
N MET A 1 17.66 15.03 37.98
CA MET A 1 19.15 15.01 37.95
C MET A 1 19.76 14.94 36.54
N SER A 2 19.15 14.27 35.55
CA SER A 2 19.71 14.13 34.17
C SER A 2 19.86 15.43 33.36
N ARG A 3 19.10 16.50 33.65
CA ARG A 3 19.18 17.79 32.94
C ARG A 3 20.46 18.62 33.21
N ASN A 4 21.32 18.19 34.14
CA ASN A 4 22.54 18.93 34.51
C ASN A 4 23.83 18.38 33.88
N VAL A 5 23.75 17.27 33.13
CA VAL A 5 24.91 16.74 32.40
C VAL A 5 25.08 17.52 31.11
N TYR A 6 26.25 18.12 30.91
CA TYR A 6 26.56 19.00 29.76
C TYR A 6 26.20 18.37 28.40
N GLY A 7 26.57 17.09 28.19
CA GLY A 7 26.23 16.37 26.95
C GLY A 7 24.72 16.19 26.73
N LEU A 8 23.94 15.93 27.79
CA LEU A 8 22.48 15.83 27.69
C LEU A 8 21.80 17.17 27.42
N ARG A 9 22.42 18.30 27.84
CA ARG A 9 21.96 19.64 27.46
C ARG A 9 22.22 19.95 25.99
N LEU A 10 23.34 19.48 25.45
CA LEU A 10 23.67 19.65 24.03
C LEU A 10 22.63 18.93 23.14
N LEU A 11 22.18 17.73 23.53
CA LEU A 11 21.12 17.00 22.83
C LEU A 11 19.75 17.71 22.85
N ALA A 12 19.57 18.71 23.71
CA ALA A 12 18.38 19.57 23.72
C ALA A 12 18.51 20.81 22.82
N ASP A 13 19.69 21.09 22.24
CA ASP A 13 19.89 22.18 21.29
C ASP A 13 19.15 21.87 19.97
N PRO A 14 18.17 22.69 19.56
CA PRO A 14 17.43 22.49 18.32
C PRO A 14 18.31 22.44 17.06
N ARG A 15 19.47 23.13 17.06
CA ARG A 15 20.42 23.09 15.94
C ARG A 15 21.10 21.73 15.87
N LEU A 16 21.53 21.19 17.00
CA LEU A 16 22.13 19.86 17.06
C LEU A 16 21.10 18.78 16.72
N GLN A 17 19.88 18.86 17.27
CA GLN A 17 18.79 17.93 16.92
C GLN A 17 18.49 17.93 15.43
N ARG A 18 18.43 19.12 14.80
CA ARG A 18 18.25 19.23 13.35
C ARG A 18 19.42 18.61 12.59
N LEU A 19 20.65 18.88 13.00
CA LEU A 19 21.83 18.30 12.37
C LEU A 19 21.80 16.76 12.47
N ILE A 20 21.51 16.21 13.66
CA ILE A 20 21.37 14.76 13.87
C ILE A 20 20.27 14.20 12.95
N LEU A 21 19.10 14.84 12.89
CA LEU A 21 18.01 14.39 12.01
C LEU A 21 18.40 14.42 10.53
N ILE A 22 19.08 15.47 10.06
CA ILE A 22 19.59 15.54 8.68
C ILE A 22 20.60 14.42 8.44
N THR A 23 21.58 14.24 9.33
CA THR A 23 22.60 13.21 9.19
C THR A 23 21.99 11.80 9.17
N VAL A 24 21.08 11.50 10.10
CA VAL A 24 20.35 10.21 10.13
C VAL A 24 19.54 10.02 8.85
N ALA A 25 18.82 11.05 8.40
CA ALA A 25 18.05 10.97 7.15
C ALA A 25 18.95 10.76 5.93
N MET A 26 20.09 11.45 5.84
CA MET A 26 21.05 11.26 4.74
C MET A 26 21.67 9.86 4.74
N ILE A 27 22.08 9.34 5.91
CA ILE A 27 22.62 7.99 6.02
C ILE A 27 21.55 6.96 5.62
N LEU A 28 20.34 7.09 6.15
CA LEU A 28 19.26 6.16 5.86
C LEU A 28 18.86 6.18 4.39
N VAL A 29 18.64 7.37 3.82
CA VAL A 29 18.30 7.52 2.40
C VAL A 29 19.46 7.05 1.52
N GLY A 30 20.70 7.42 1.83
CA GLY A 30 21.88 6.97 1.09
C GLY A 30 22.02 5.45 1.08
N PHE A 31 21.84 4.80 2.24
CA PHE A 31 21.82 3.34 2.36
C PHE A 31 20.71 2.72 1.51
N ARG A 32 19.49 3.29 1.53
CA ARG A 32 18.35 2.78 0.75
C ARG A 32 18.51 2.98 -0.76
N LEU A 33 19.11 4.09 -1.18
CA LEU A 33 19.44 4.32 -2.59
C LEU A 33 20.54 3.36 -3.07
N LEU A 34 21.54 3.07 -2.23
CA LEU A 34 22.53 2.03 -2.53
C LEU A 34 21.88 0.66 -2.63
N GLN A 35 21.02 0.29 -1.67
CA GLN A 35 20.26 -0.96 -1.70
C GLN A 35 19.42 -1.07 -2.98
N PHE A 36 18.68 -0.01 -3.33
CA PHE A 36 17.91 0.06 -4.57
C PHE A 36 18.81 -0.18 -5.79
N ALA A 37 19.94 0.51 -5.89
CA ALA A 37 20.89 0.36 -7.00
C ALA A 37 21.50 -1.05 -7.09
N VAL A 38 21.75 -1.72 -5.96
CA VAL A 38 22.20 -3.11 -5.94
C VAL A 38 21.08 -4.03 -6.42
N PHE A 39 19.86 -3.86 -5.91
CA PHE A 39 18.74 -4.73 -6.21
C PHE A 39 18.24 -4.62 -7.66
N THR A 40 18.46 -3.50 -8.36
CA THR A 40 18.16 -3.40 -9.80
C THR A 40 19.03 -4.32 -10.67
N THR A 41 20.17 -4.80 -10.15
CA THR A 41 21.04 -5.78 -10.81
C THR A 41 20.62 -7.23 -10.57
N GLN A 42 19.72 -7.46 -9.60
CA GLN A 42 19.32 -8.80 -9.17
C GLN A 42 18.11 -9.32 -9.97
N ILE A 43 17.77 -10.60 -9.79
CA ILE A 43 16.63 -11.25 -10.46
C ILE A 43 15.28 -10.64 -10.08
N GLN A 44 15.20 -9.96 -8.94
CA GLN A 44 13.98 -9.36 -8.43
C GLN A 44 13.60 -8.06 -9.15
N TRP A 45 14.53 -7.46 -9.91
CA TRP A 45 14.28 -6.22 -10.62
C TRP A 45 13.14 -6.33 -11.63
N GLY A 46 12.07 -5.58 -11.40
CA GLY A 46 10.87 -5.56 -12.23
C GLY A 46 10.11 -6.89 -12.25
N TYR A 47 10.32 -7.77 -11.27
CA TYR A 47 9.68 -9.10 -11.25
C TYR A 47 8.15 -9.00 -11.36
N ASP A 48 7.51 -8.21 -10.50
CA ASP A 48 6.05 -8.03 -10.53
C ASP A 48 5.60 -7.25 -11.76
N PHE A 49 6.37 -6.22 -12.14
CA PHE A 49 6.12 -5.43 -13.34
C PHE A 49 6.15 -6.29 -14.61
N SER A 50 6.98 -7.33 -14.65
CA SER A 50 7.09 -8.24 -15.79
C SER A 50 5.77 -8.92 -16.14
N PHE A 51 4.90 -9.20 -15.15
CA PHE A 51 3.56 -9.75 -15.40
C PHE A 51 2.64 -8.74 -16.08
N TYR A 52 2.76 -7.46 -15.73
CA TYR A 52 1.94 -6.40 -16.31
C TYR A 52 2.38 -6.15 -17.75
N TRP A 53 3.70 -6.07 -17.95
CA TRP A 53 4.31 -5.94 -19.27
C TRP A 53 3.95 -7.12 -20.19
N ARG A 54 4.02 -8.36 -19.70
CA ARG A 54 3.60 -9.56 -20.46
C ARG A 54 2.12 -9.51 -20.82
N ALA A 55 1.25 -9.14 -19.89
CA ALA A 55 -0.19 -9.01 -20.17
C ALA A 55 -0.49 -7.92 -21.21
N GLY A 56 0.21 -6.78 -21.15
CA GLY A 56 0.14 -5.74 -22.18
C GLY A 56 0.62 -6.24 -23.54
N GLY A 57 1.70 -7.01 -23.57
CA GLY A 57 2.23 -7.66 -24.78
C GLY A 57 1.25 -8.68 -25.38
N ALA A 58 0.62 -9.51 -24.53
CA ALA A 58 -0.40 -10.46 -24.96
C ALA A 58 -1.59 -9.75 -25.64
N LEU A 59 -2.06 -8.63 -25.09
CA LEU A 59 -3.11 -7.82 -25.73
C LEU A 59 -2.68 -7.28 -27.10
N LEU A 60 -1.42 -6.81 -27.23
CA LEU A 60 -0.88 -6.34 -28.52
C LEU A 60 -0.78 -7.45 -29.57
N SER A 61 -0.53 -8.68 -29.13
CA SER A 61 -0.41 -9.87 -29.99
C SER A 61 -1.73 -10.61 -30.22
N GLY A 62 -2.84 -10.16 -29.62
CA GLY A 62 -4.14 -10.85 -29.72
C GLY A 62 -4.19 -12.17 -28.94
N GLU A 63 -3.35 -12.32 -27.91
CA GLU A 63 -3.25 -13.50 -27.06
C GLU A 63 -4.03 -13.33 -25.74
N PRO A 64 -4.47 -14.44 -25.10
CA PRO A 64 -5.10 -14.38 -23.79
C PRO A 64 -4.18 -13.81 -22.70
N ILE A 65 -4.72 -12.94 -21.84
CA ILE A 65 -3.97 -12.40 -20.68
C ILE A 65 -3.96 -13.35 -19.47
N TYR A 66 -4.80 -14.37 -19.47
CA TYR A 66 -4.82 -15.44 -18.48
C TYR A 66 -4.46 -16.76 -19.14
N SER A 67 -3.61 -17.54 -18.49
CA SER A 67 -3.15 -18.83 -19.00
C SER A 67 -4.22 -19.92 -18.82
N ALA A 68 -4.13 -20.98 -19.64
CA ALA A 68 -4.99 -22.17 -19.49
C ALA A 68 -4.85 -22.82 -18.10
N GLU A 69 -3.66 -22.76 -17.50
CA GLU A 69 -3.40 -23.24 -16.14
C GLU A 69 -4.22 -22.48 -15.09
N GLN A 70 -4.32 -21.15 -15.21
CA GLN A 70 -5.15 -20.33 -14.30
C GLN A 70 -6.64 -20.66 -14.42
N LEU A 71 -7.11 -20.99 -15.63
CA LEU A 71 -8.51 -21.34 -15.89
C LEU A 71 -8.84 -22.78 -15.49
N ALA A 72 -7.89 -23.71 -15.58
CA ALA A 72 -8.06 -25.09 -15.14
C ALA A 72 -8.05 -25.20 -13.61
N GLY A 73 -7.10 -24.51 -12.95
CA GLY A 73 -6.96 -24.44 -11.51
C GLY A 73 -6.71 -25.79 -10.79
N PRO A 74 -6.47 -25.74 -9.47
CA PRO A 74 -6.05 -24.56 -8.70
C PRO A 74 -4.61 -24.13 -9.04
N TYR A 75 -4.28 -22.85 -8.85
CA TYR A 75 -2.91 -22.34 -9.12
C TYR A 75 -2.44 -21.37 -8.03
N ALA A 76 -1.12 -21.33 -7.81
CA ALA A 76 -0.48 -20.42 -6.87
C ALA A 76 -0.27 -19.02 -7.49
N PRO A 77 -0.37 -17.93 -6.71
CA PRO A 77 -0.22 -16.56 -7.22
C PRO A 77 1.17 -16.19 -7.79
N GLN A 78 2.21 -17.00 -7.59
CA GLN A 78 3.58 -16.77 -8.06
C GLN A 78 3.92 -17.70 -9.22
N GLY A 79 4.72 -17.24 -10.19
CA GLY A 79 5.16 -18.05 -11.33
C GLY A 79 5.23 -17.22 -12.61
N GLN A 80 5.83 -17.77 -13.68
CA GLN A 80 6.23 -16.96 -14.85
C GLN A 80 5.07 -16.34 -15.66
N ASN A 81 3.81 -16.78 -15.50
CA ASN A 81 2.69 -16.27 -16.31
C ASN A 81 1.55 -15.64 -15.50
N GLY A 82 1.77 -15.36 -14.21
CA GLY A 82 0.71 -15.04 -13.26
C GLY A 82 0.19 -13.60 -13.31
N PHE A 83 -0.42 -13.16 -14.42
CA PHE A 83 -1.24 -11.95 -14.36
C PHE A 83 -2.53 -12.24 -13.58
N LEU A 84 -2.68 -11.60 -12.42
CA LEU A 84 -3.74 -11.88 -11.43
C LEU A 84 -4.65 -10.67 -11.16
N TYR A 85 -4.65 -9.69 -12.06
CA TYR A 85 -5.34 -8.41 -11.90
C TYR A 85 -6.50 -8.30 -12.89
N PRO A 86 -7.48 -7.41 -12.68
CA PRO A 86 -8.57 -7.26 -13.63
C PRO A 86 -8.07 -6.72 -14.99
N PRO A 87 -8.80 -7.00 -16.10
CA PRO A 87 -8.37 -6.66 -17.45
C PRO A 87 -7.96 -5.20 -17.72
N PRO A 88 -8.57 -4.15 -17.12
CA PRO A 88 -8.16 -2.77 -17.33
C PRO A 88 -6.70 -2.51 -16.98
N PHE A 89 -6.15 -3.28 -16.04
CA PHE A 89 -4.77 -3.11 -15.64
C PHE A 89 -3.79 -3.68 -16.68
N ALA A 90 -4.15 -4.75 -17.39
CA ALA A 90 -3.37 -5.23 -18.54
C ALA A 90 -3.36 -4.18 -19.66
N ALA A 91 -4.51 -3.55 -19.94
CA ALA A 91 -4.59 -2.48 -20.91
C ALA A 91 -3.73 -1.27 -20.52
N ALA A 92 -3.66 -0.91 -19.24
CA ALA A 92 -2.80 0.16 -18.74
C ALA A 92 -1.30 -0.12 -18.91
N ALA A 93 -0.90 -1.39 -19.05
CA ALA A 93 0.48 -1.80 -19.29
C ALA A 93 0.89 -1.79 -20.78
N ILE A 94 -0.08 -1.67 -21.71
CA ILE A 94 0.18 -1.65 -23.16
C ILE A 94 1.24 -0.63 -23.57
N PRO A 95 1.22 0.64 -23.11
CA PRO A 95 2.23 1.62 -23.52
C PRO A 95 3.66 1.17 -23.20
N PHE A 96 3.88 0.49 -22.08
CA PHE A 96 5.20 -0.02 -21.70
C PHE A 96 5.60 -1.21 -22.57
N ALA A 97 4.67 -2.13 -22.85
CA ALA A 97 4.92 -3.26 -23.74
C ALA A 97 5.22 -2.81 -25.18
N ALA A 98 4.48 -1.81 -25.69
CA ALA A 98 4.66 -1.27 -27.03
C ALA A 98 6.00 -0.52 -27.19
N LEU A 99 6.39 0.27 -26.19
CA LEU A 99 7.65 1.05 -26.23
C LEU A 99 8.89 0.17 -26.01
N PHE A 100 8.76 -0.92 -25.25
CA PHE A 100 9.85 -1.83 -24.91
C PHE A 100 9.44 -3.28 -25.20
N PRO A 101 9.32 -3.69 -26.48
CA PRO A 101 8.72 -4.97 -26.86
C PRO A 101 9.60 -6.20 -26.57
N THR A 102 10.89 -6.01 -26.31
CA THR A 102 11.84 -7.12 -26.13
C THR A 102 12.37 -7.28 -24.71
N ASP A 103 12.30 -6.23 -23.88
CA ASP A 103 12.88 -6.25 -22.54
C ASP A 103 12.08 -5.41 -21.54
N TYR A 104 11.36 -6.08 -20.64
CA TYR A 104 10.62 -5.43 -19.56
C TYR A 104 11.54 -4.70 -18.57
N ARG A 105 12.82 -5.07 -18.43
CA ARG A 105 13.74 -4.46 -17.46
C ARG A 105 14.03 -3.01 -17.81
N ALA A 106 14.03 -2.66 -19.10
CA ALA A 106 14.13 -1.28 -19.56
C ALA A 106 12.86 -0.48 -19.23
N ALA A 107 11.67 -1.05 -19.50
CA ALA A 107 10.39 -0.46 -19.14
C ALA A 107 10.20 -0.29 -17.61
N ALA A 108 10.78 -1.19 -16.81
CA ALA A 108 10.71 -1.16 -15.35
C ALA A 108 11.29 0.15 -14.77
N TRP A 109 12.26 0.78 -15.43
CA TRP A 109 12.76 2.10 -15.01
C TRP A 109 11.69 3.19 -15.11
N GLY A 110 10.93 3.20 -16.21
CA GLY A 110 9.81 4.13 -16.39
C GLY A 110 8.70 3.91 -15.36
N TRP A 111 8.37 2.64 -15.11
CA TRP A 111 7.39 2.26 -14.08
C TRP A 111 7.84 2.69 -12.68
N THR A 112 9.11 2.44 -12.34
CA THR A 112 9.70 2.80 -11.05
C THR A 112 9.75 4.31 -10.86
N ALA A 113 10.11 5.07 -11.90
CA ALA A 113 10.10 6.53 -11.86
C ALA A 113 8.68 7.08 -11.64
N LEU A 114 7.68 6.50 -12.31
CA LEU A 114 6.26 6.84 -12.09
C LEU A 114 5.85 6.55 -10.64
N GLY A 115 6.17 5.37 -10.12
CA GLY A 115 5.89 4.99 -8.73
C GLY A 115 6.53 5.94 -7.72
N ALA A 116 7.80 6.29 -7.90
CA ALA A 116 8.51 7.25 -7.05
C ALA A 116 7.89 8.65 -7.09
N LEU A 117 7.50 9.13 -8.28
CA LEU A 117 6.82 10.40 -8.44
C LEU A 117 5.46 10.41 -7.72
N ILE A 118 4.68 9.34 -7.87
CA ILE A 118 3.39 9.19 -7.19
C ILE A 118 3.59 9.18 -5.67
N LEU A 119 4.54 8.41 -5.16
CA LEU A 119 4.87 8.38 -3.73
C LEU A 119 5.16 9.78 -3.17
N VAL A 120 6.07 10.51 -3.81
CA VAL A 120 6.45 11.87 -3.38
C VAL A 120 5.25 12.81 -3.46
N ALA A 121 4.51 12.81 -4.58
CA ALA A 121 3.35 13.66 -4.77
C ALA A 121 2.26 13.39 -3.71
N THR A 122 1.97 12.12 -3.42
CA THR A 122 1.00 11.73 -2.39
C THR A 122 1.42 12.18 -1.00
N ILE A 123 2.68 11.94 -0.61
CA ILE A 123 3.20 12.35 0.71
C ILE A 123 3.07 13.87 0.86
N LEU A 124 3.52 14.64 -0.12
CA LEU A 124 3.51 16.10 -0.05
C LEU A 124 2.07 16.66 -0.05
N ALA A 125 1.17 16.09 -0.86
CA ALA A 125 -0.22 16.51 -0.93
C ALA A 125 -0.97 16.23 0.38
N VAL A 126 -0.84 15.01 0.93
CA VAL A 126 -1.44 14.63 2.22
C VAL A 126 -0.81 15.41 3.36
N ALA A 127 0.51 15.58 3.37
CA ALA A 127 1.19 16.35 4.41
C ALA A 127 0.73 17.81 4.43
N ARG A 128 0.45 18.40 3.27
CA ARG A 128 -0.11 19.75 3.17
C ARG A 128 -1.57 19.79 3.61
N SER A 129 -2.43 18.88 3.15
CA SER A 129 -3.87 18.88 3.49
C SER A 129 -4.13 18.64 4.98
N GLU A 130 -3.26 17.86 5.63
CA GLU A 130 -3.36 17.54 7.06
C GLU A 130 -2.61 18.53 7.97
N GLY A 131 -1.99 19.58 7.41
CA GLY A 131 -1.17 20.52 8.18
C GLY A 131 0.11 19.91 8.76
N LEU A 132 0.49 18.69 8.35
CA LEU A 132 1.72 18.03 8.77
C LEU A 132 2.96 18.78 8.27
N ALA A 133 2.91 19.41 7.09
CA ALA A 133 4.04 20.16 6.56
C ALA A 133 4.50 21.26 7.54
N GLU A 134 3.56 22.02 8.11
CA GLU A 134 3.87 23.06 9.08
C GLU A 134 4.18 22.49 10.47
N ARG A 135 3.49 21.44 10.91
CA ARG A 135 3.79 20.78 12.19
C ARG A 135 5.20 20.19 12.21
N VAL A 136 5.62 19.55 11.13
CA VAL A 136 6.96 18.97 10.98
C VAL A 136 8.00 20.08 10.92
N ARG A 137 7.73 21.16 10.18
CA ARG A 137 8.59 22.35 10.17
C ARG A 137 8.77 22.95 11.55
N ALA A 138 7.69 23.12 12.30
CA ALA A 138 7.75 23.61 13.67
C ALA A 138 8.53 22.67 14.60
N ALA A 139 8.31 21.35 14.49
CA ALA A 139 8.92 20.36 15.38
C ALA A 139 10.41 20.10 15.10
N THR A 140 10.83 20.13 13.83
CA THR A 140 12.17 19.70 13.41
C THR A 140 13.02 20.82 12.81
N GLY A 141 12.38 21.93 12.41
CA GLY A 141 13.00 22.95 11.58
C GLY A 141 13.23 22.52 10.12
N LEU A 142 12.73 21.35 9.71
CA LEU A 142 12.82 20.79 8.36
C LEU A 142 11.45 20.81 7.69
N GLY A 143 11.42 20.94 6.36
CA GLY A 143 10.17 20.88 5.60
C GLY A 143 9.56 19.46 5.56
N PRO A 144 8.44 19.29 4.82
CA PRO A 144 7.77 17.99 4.66
C PRO A 144 8.64 16.92 3.99
N TRP A 145 9.79 17.30 3.40
CA TRP A 145 10.77 16.39 2.82
C TRP A 145 11.31 15.34 3.79
N ILE A 146 11.31 15.60 5.10
CA ILE A 146 11.69 14.57 6.07
C ILE A 146 10.69 13.40 6.09
N LEU A 147 9.41 13.62 5.73
CA LEU A 147 8.42 12.56 5.57
C LEU A 147 8.70 11.74 4.31
N VAL A 148 9.18 12.38 3.25
CA VAL A 148 9.64 11.69 2.03
C VAL A 148 10.89 10.86 2.34
N ALA A 149 11.86 11.43 3.06
CA ALA A 149 13.04 10.69 3.52
C ALA A 149 12.67 9.50 4.41
N ALA A 150 11.68 9.65 5.30
CA ALA A 150 11.16 8.56 6.10
C ALA A 150 10.48 7.48 5.23
N ALA A 151 9.72 7.86 4.19
CA ALA A 151 9.13 6.89 3.28
C ALA A 151 10.19 6.14 2.45
N ILE A 152 11.20 6.83 1.92
CA ILE A 152 12.33 6.17 1.21
C ILE A 152 13.13 5.29 2.18
N GLY A 153 13.25 5.72 3.43
CA GLY A 153 13.83 4.96 4.52
C GLY A 153 13.13 3.63 4.80
N PHE A 154 11.87 3.49 4.38
CA PHE A 154 10.99 2.39 4.71
C PHE A 154 11.23 1.22 3.75
N PRO A 155 11.75 0.07 4.21
CA PRO A 155 12.16 -1.01 3.31
C PRO A 155 11.09 -1.49 2.34
N PRO A 156 9.79 -1.60 2.74
CA PRO A 156 8.74 -1.95 1.80
C PRO A 156 8.66 -1.03 0.58
N VAL A 157 8.95 0.25 0.72
CA VAL A 157 8.96 1.20 -0.41
C VAL A 157 10.08 0.88 -1.40
N ILE A 158 11.28 0.53 -0.92
CA ILE A 158 12.38 0.12 -1.80
C ILE A 158 12.04 -1.21 -2.47
N GLY A 159 11.53 -2.19 -1.73
CA GLY A 159 11.08 -3.46 -2.31
C GLY A 159 10.01 -3.27 -3.39
N GLU A 160 9.07 -2.36 -3.16
CA GLU A 160 7.98 -2.05 -4.10
C GLU A 160 8.51 -1.40 -5.38
N LEU A 161 9.48 -0.48 -5.27
CA LEU A 161 10.16 0.13 -6.40
C LEU A 161 11.02 -0.88 -7.18
N VAL A 162 11.69 -1.81 -6.49
CA VAL A 162 12.53 -2.84 -7.12
C VAL A 162 11.67 -3.87 -7.84
N MET A 163 10.65 -4.43 -7.17
CA MET A 163 9.74 -5.42 -7.77
C MET A 163 8.90 -4.81 -8.89
N GLY A 164 8.61 -3.51 -8.80
CA GLY A 164 7.74 -2.81 -9.74
C GLY A 164 6.28 -3.18 -9.56
N ASN A 165 5.82 -3.40 -8.33
CA ASN A 165 4.42 -3.71 -8.07
C ASN A 165 3.53 -2.46 -8.23
N VAL A 166 2.22 -2.66 -8.31
CA VAL A 166 1.23 -1.61 -8.56
C VAL A 166 0.83 -0.82 -7.31
N ASN A 167 1.31 -1.20 -6.13
CA ASN A 167 0.80 -0.65 -4.89
C ASN A 167 1.15 0.84 -4.68
N LEU A 168 2.20 1.38 -5.32
CA LEU A 168 2.41 2.84 -5.32
C LEU A 168 1.36 3.60 -6.13
N VAL A 169 0.84 3.00 -7.22
CA VAL A 169 -0.31 3.56 -7.95
C VAL A 169 -1.55 3.53 -7.05
N LEU A 170 -1.76 2.42 -6.33
CA LEU A 170 -2.85 2.32 -5.36
C LEU A 170 -2.68 3.32 -4.21
N LEU A 171 -1.46 3.53 -3.70
CA LEU A 171 -1.16 4.57 -2.71
C LEU A 171 -1.57 5.95 -3.23
N GLY A 172 -1.26 6.26 -4.49
CA GLY A 172 -1.67 7.49 -5.17
C GLY A 172 -3.18 7.67 -5.23
N LEU A 173 -3.90 6.64 -5.68
CA LEU A 173 -5.36 6.65 -5.79
C LEU A 173 -6.03 6.74 -4.42
N LEU A 174 -5.54 6.01 -3.42
CA LEU A 174 -6.04 6.07 -2.05
C LEU A 174 -5.73 7.41 -1.38
N GLY A 175 -4.57 8.00 -1.68
CA GLY A 175 -4.23 9.36 -1.28
C GLY A 175 -5.16 10.39 -1.91
N ALA A 176 -5.44 10.29 -3.20
CA ALA A 176 -6.43 11.13 -3.89
C ALA A 176 -7.84 10.95 -3.30
N ALA A 177 -8.21 9.72 -2.94
CA ALA A 177 -9.47 9.45 -2.26
C ALA A 177 -9.56 10.11 -0.89
N TRP A 178 -8.50 10.02 -0.09
CA TRP A 178 -8.42 10.73 1.17
C TRP A 178 -8.52 12.25 0.99
N LEU A 179 -7.77 12.82 0.03
CA LEU A 179 -7.82 14.26 -0.26
C LEU A 179 -9.22 14.72 -0.67
N GLY A 180 -9.91 13.93 -1.49
CA GLY A 180 -11.30 14.18 -1.88
C GLY A 180 -12.28 14.15 -0.70
N VAL A 181 -12.17 13.13 0.16
CA VAL A 181 -12.91 13.02 1.42
C VAL A 181 -12.63 14.20 2.34
N ARG A 182 -11.35 14.57 2.49
CA ARG A 182 -10.87 15.62 3.40
C ARG A 182 -11.32 17.02 2.98
N ALA A 183 -11.49 17.24 1.67
CA ALA A 183 -11.98 18.50 1.13
C ALA A 183 -13.44 18.79 1.54
N ASP A 184 -14.20 17.76 1.91
CA ASP A 184 -15.58 17.85 2.40
C ASP A 184 -16.51 18.64 1.46
N THR A 185 -16.37 18.39 0.16
CA THR A 185 -17.23 18.96 -0.90
C THR A 185 -17.80 17.84 -1.77
N THR A 186 -18.93 18.09 -2.43
CA THR A 186 -19.51 17.17 -3.41
C THR A 186 -18.49 16.77 -4.49
N ARG A 187 -17.69 17.73 -4.99
CA ARG A 187 -16.64 17.44 -5.97
C ARG A 187 -15.54 16.55 -5.39
N GLY A 188 -15.15 16.80 -4.15
CA GLY A 188 -14.18 15.98 -3.42
C GLY A 188 -14.67 14.54 -3.22
N GLU A 189 -15.93 14.36 -2.82
CA GLU A 189 -16.51 13.01 -2.67
C GLU A 189 -16.54 12.25 -4.01
N ARG A 190 -16.93 12.92 -5.10
CA ARG A 190 -16.91 12.32 -6.44
C ARG A 190 -15.51 11.88 -6.85
N LEU A 191 -14.51 12.73 -6.64
CA LEU A 191 -13.11 12.38 -6.88
C LEU A 191 -12.67 11.18 -6.05
N ALA A 192 -13.09 11.13 -4.78
CA ALA A 192 -12.77 10.00 -3.92
C ALA A 192 -13.40 8.69 -4.40
N GLY A 193 -14.67 8.75 -4.82
CA GLY A 193 -15.34 7.64 -5.48
C GLY A 193 -14.58 7.15 -6.71
N LEU A 194 -14.27 8.04 -7.65
CA LEU A 194 -13.55 7.68 -8.89
C LEU A 194 -12.22 7.01 -8.58
N ALA A 195 -11.44 7.58 -7.66
CA ALA A 195 -10.13 7.05 -7.31
C ALA A 195 -10.22 5.64 -6.68
N VAL A 196 -11.19 5.42 -5.79
CA VAL A 196 -11.45 4.09 -5.21
C VAL A 196 -11.96 3.10 -6.26
N GLY A 197 -12.85 3.53 -7.17
CA GLY A 197 -13.35 2.70 -8.27
C GLY A 197 -12.26 2.23 -9.21
N VAL A 198 -11.39 3.16 -9.64
CA VAL A 198 -10.20 2.84 -10.45
C VAL A 198 -9.25 1.92 -9.68
N ALA A 199 -9.00 2.19 -8.40
CA ALA A 199 -8.16 1.33 -7.57
C ALA A 199 -8.71 -0.11 -7.49
N ALA A 200 -10.02 -0.27 -7.33
CA ALA A 200 -10.70 -1.56 -7.23
C ALA A 200 -10.64 -2.39 -8.53
N VAL A 201 -10.61 -1.75 -9.70
CA VAL A 201 -10.41 -2.46 -10.99
C VAL A 201 -8.94 -2.64 -11.36
N ILE A 202 -8.01 -2.02 -10.63
CA ILE A 202 -6.58 -2.35 -10.71
C ILE A 202 -6.28 -3.55 -9.83
N LYS A 203 -6.79 -3.57 -8.60
CA LYS A 203 -6.61 -4.65 -7.63
C LYS A 203 -7.87 -4.69 -6.78
N VAL A 204 -8.49 -5.84 -6.53
CA VAL A 204 -9.87 -5.88 -6.01
C VAL A 204 -10.02 -5.31 -4.58
N PHE A 205 -9.00 -5.46 -3.74
CA PHE A 205 -9.11 -5.20 -2.31
C PHE A 205 -9.46 -3.76 -1.86
N PRO A 206 -9.04 -2.66 -2.55
CA PRO A 206 -9.47 -1.31 -2.22
C PRO A 206 -10.98 -1.10 -2.36
N GLY A 207 -11.70 -2.03 -3.04
CA GLY A 207 -13.16 -2.04 -3.08
C GLY A 207 -13.81 -2.09 -1.69
N LEU A 208 -13.10 -2.55 -0.65
CA LEU A 208 -13.56 -2.47 0.75
C LEU A 208 -13.87 -1.03 1.20
N ILE A 209 -13.25 -0.02 0.58
CA ILE A 209 -13.49 1.39 0.89
C ILE A 209 -14.88 1.84 0.43
N LEU A 210 -15.50 1.16 -0.55
CA LEU A 210 -16.91 1.40 -0.90
C LEU A 210 -17.81 1.19 0.33
N LEU A 211 -17.58 0.12 1.09
CA LEU A 211 -18.32 -0.12 2.33
C LEU A 211 -18.11 1.03 3.33
N TRP A 212 -16.87 1.49 3.50
CA TRP A 212 -16.58 2.63 4.36
C TRP A 212 -17.30 3.91 3.90
N LEU A 213 -17.35 4.21 2.60
CA LEU A 213 -18.08 5.35 2.05
C LEU A 213 -19.58 5.27 2.34
N LEU A 214 -20.19 4.09 2.18
CA LEU A 214 -21.59 3.85 2.48
C LEU A 214 -21.89 4.04 3.98
N LEU A 215 -21.07 3.46 4.84
CA LEU A 215 -21.23 3.55 6.31
C LEU A 215 -21.04 4.98 6.83
N THR A 216 -20.16 5.75 6.20
CA THR A 216 -19.94 7.17 6.52
C THR A 216 -20.89 8.11 5.77
N ARG A 217 -21.91 7.58 5.09
CA ARG A 217 -22.96 8.31 4.36
C ARG A 217 -22.44 9.20 3.22
N ARG A 218 -21.29 8.85 2.64
CA ARG A 218 -20.68 9.54 1.50
C ARG A 218 -21.24 9.00 0.18
N TRP A 219 -22.53 9.21 -0.03
CA TRP A 219 -23.29 8.61 -1.13
C TRP A 219 -22.77 8.99 -2.52
N GLN A 220 -22.31 10.24 -2.69
CA GLN A 220 -21.72 10.67 -3.95
C GLN A 220 -20.41 9.93 -4.22
N GLY A 221 -19.59 9.74 -3.18
CA GLY A 221 -18.40 8.90 -3.28
C GLY A 221 -18.75 7.47 -3.67
N ALA A 222 -19.69 6.83 -2.97
CA ALA A 222 -20.11 5.46 -3.27
C ALA A 222 -20.63 5.30 -4.71
N ALA A 223 -21.45 6.23 -5.20
CA ALA A 223 -21.92 6.23 -6.59
C ALA A 223 -20.75 6.37 -7.58
N PHE A 224 -19.78 7.23 -7.29
CA PHE A 224 -18.63 7.46 -8.17
C PHE A 224 -17.58 6.34 -8.10
N VAL A 225 -17.62 5.45 -7.10
CA VAL A 225 -16.88 4.17 -7.16
C VAL A 225 -17.36 3.35 -8.36
N LEU A 226 -18.67 3.23 -8.53
CA LEU A 226 -19.25 2.52 -9.67
C LEU A 226 -18.89 3.21 -10.99
N VAL A 227 -18.98 4.55 -11.04
CA VAL A 227 -18.58 5.33 -12.23
C VAL A 227 -17.10 5.11 -12.57
N GLY A 228 -16.21 5.14 -11.58
CA GLY A 228 -14.77 4.93 -11.79
C GLY A 228 -14.46 3.52 -12.28
N ALA A 229 -15.06 2.51 -11.64
CA ALA A 229 -14.89 1.11 -12.03
C ALA A 229 -15.46 0.84 -13.43
N VAL A 230 -16.72 1.19 -13.68
CA VAL A 230 -17.36 1.01 -14.99
C VAL A 230 -16.66 1.82 -16.07
N GLY A 231 -16.31 3.07 -15.79
CA GLY A 231 -15.60 3.93 -16.74
C GLY A 231 -14.25 3.33 -17.15
N ALA A 232 -13.43 2.90 -16.19
CA ALA A 232 -12.15 2.25 -16.48
C ALA A 232 -12.33 0.92 -17.23
N THR A 233 -13.36 0.14 -16.90
CA THR A 233 -13.73 -1.07 -17.65
C THR A 233 -14.11 -0.76 -19.09
N LEU A 234 -15.02 0.18 -19.32
CA LEU A 234 -15.49 0.55 -20.66
C LEU A 234 -14.36 1.13 -21.51
N LEU A 235 -13.47 1.92 -20.93
CA LEU A 235 -12.28 2.45 -21.62
C LEU A 235 -11.29 1.34 -22.00
N ALA A 236 -11.20 0.28 -21.20
CA ALA A 236 -10.33 -0.86 -21.49
C ALA A 236 -10.94 -1.86 -22.48
N LEU A 237 -12.27 -1.95 -22.60
CA LEU A 237 -12.95 -2.93 -23.45
C LEU A 237 -12.46 -2.98 -24.91
N PRO A 238 -12.22 -1.84 -25.60
CA PRO A 238 -11.67 -1.88 -26.96
C PRO A 238 -10.30 -2.55 -27.07
N LEU A 239 -9.55 -2.61 -25.97
CA LEU A 239 -8.20 -3.17 -25.89
C LEU A 239 -8.22 -4.62 -25.37
N THR A 240 -9.09 -4.92 -24.40
CA THR A 240 -9.13 -6.24 -23.75
C THR A 240 -10.11 -7.21 -24.40
N GLY A 241 -11.12 -6.70 -25.10
CA GLY A 241 -12.32 -7.46 -25.43
C GLY A 241 -13.09 -7.90 -24.18
N ILE A 242 -14.13 -8.72 -24.37
CA ILE A 242 -14.98 -9.25 -23.29
C ILE A 242 -14.47 -10.57 -22.68
N GLY A 243 -13.68 -11.36 -23.43
CA GLY A 243 -13.20 -12.68 -23.01
C GLY A 243 -12.51 -12.67 -21.64
N PRO A 244 -11.45 -11.86 -21.44
CA PRO A 244 -10.78 -11.76 -20.15
C PRO A 244 -11.69 -11.36 -18.98
N TRP A 245 -12.79 -10.63 -19.23
CA TRP A 245 -13.76 -10.31 -18.17
C TRP A 245 -14.57 -11.51 -17.74
N LEU A 246 -14.91 -12.40 -18.67
CA LEU A 246 -15.60 -13.65 -18.39
C LEU A 246 -14.69 -14.66 -17.69
N ASP A 247 -13.40 -14.62 -17.99
CA ASP A 247 -12.38 -15.50 -17.40
C ASP A 247 -12.00 -15.10 -15.96
N TYR A 248 -11.98 -13.79 -15.67
CA TYR A 248 -11.45 -13.27 -14.41
C TYR A 248 -12.11 -13.84 -13.13
N PRO A 249 -13.44 -14.05 -13.05
CA PRO A 249 -14.04 -14.73 -11.91
C PRO A 249 -13.45 -16.13 -11.66
N THR A 250 -13.23 -16.91 -12.73
CA THR A 250 -12.60 -18.25 -12.64
C THR A 250 -11.16 -18.15 -12.15
N VAL A 251 -10.41 -17.17 -12.67
CA VAL A 251 -9.03 -16.88 -12.21
C VAL A 251 -8.98 -16.59 -10.71
N LEU A 252 -9.96 -15.86 -10.16
CA LEU A 252 -10.05 -15.57 -8.73
C LEU A 252 -10.52 -16.76 -7.87
N LEU A 253 -11.38 -17.61 -8.43
CA LEU A 253 -11.88 -18.82 -7.75
C LEU A 253 -10.83 -19.91 -7.68
N ASN A 254 -10.01 -20.05 -8.72
CA ASN A 254 -8.94 -21.04 -8.81
C ASN A 254 -7.67 -20.65 -8.03
N LEU A 255 -7.61 -19.42 -7.50
CA LEU A 255 -6.46 -18.93 -6.74
C LEU A 255 -6.30 -19.71 -5.42
N SER A 256 -5.15 -20.35 -5.24
CA SER A 256 -4.79 -21.10 -4.03
C SER A 256 -3.72 -20.38 -3.21
N ALA A 257 -3.26 -21.03 -2.13
CA ALA A 257 -2.16 -20.52 -1.32
C ALA A 257 -0.85 -20.46 -2.15
N PRO A 258 0.06 -19.51 -1.85
CA PRO A 258 1.42 -19.53 -2.35
C PRO A 258 2.10 -20.89 -2.19
N ALA A 259 2.87 -21.32 -3.19
CA ALA A 259 3.62 -22.57 -3.14
C ALA A 259 4.69 -22.54 -2.04
N ASP A 260 5.37 -21.40 -1.86
CA ASP A 260 6.18 -21.10 -0.69
C ASP A 260 5.45 -20.06 0.16
N THR A 261 5.09 -20.45 1.38
CA THR A 261 4.42 -19.55 2.30
C THR A 261 5.40 -18.75 3.15
N ARG A 262 6.67 -19.14 3.31
CA ARG A 262 7.59 -18.63 4.37
C ARG A 262 7.54 -17.11 4.55
N ASP A 263 7.60 -16.37 3.45
CA ASP A 263 7.68 -14.90 3.46
C ASP A 263 6.33 -14.19 3.24
N THR A 264 5.23 -14.95 3.18
CA THR A 264 3.88 -14.37 3.09
C THR A 264 3.46 -13.73 4.42
N LEU A 265 2.95 -12.52 4.31
CA LEU A 265 2.35 -11.74 5.38
C LEU A 265 0.82 -11.87 5.44
N ALA A 266 0.20 -12.66 4.55
CA ALA A 266 -1.25 -12.74 4.45
C ALA A 266 -1.84 -13.52 5.63
N PRO A 267 -2.71 -12.91 6.47
CA PRO A 267 -3.38 -13.61 7.56
C PRO A 267 -4.16 -14.85 7.11
N THR A 268 -4.71 -14.81 5.89
CA THR A 268 -5.40 -15.94 5.27
C THR A 268 -4.50 -17.16 5.15
N VAL A 269 -3.22 -16.98 4.80
CA VAL A 269 -2.30 -18.09 4.59
C VAL A 269 -1.89 -18.71 5.93
N TRP A 270 -1.61 -17.90 6.95
CA TRP A 270 -1.26 -18.43 8.28
C TRP A 270 -2.41 -19.20 8.92
N LEU A 271 -3.64 -18.69 8.79
CA LEU A 271 -4.82 -19.37 9.30
C LEU A 271 -5.15 -20.64 8.48
N ALA A 272 -4.81 -20.67 7.19
CA ALA A 272 -5.07 -21.80 6.32
C ALA A 272 -4.36 -23.09 6.79
N GLU A 273 -3.22 -22.98 7.46
CA GLU A 273 -2.50 -24.11 8.05
C GLU A 273 -3.31 -24.82 9.15
N VAL A 274 -4.24 -24.10 9.80
CA VAL A 274 -5.04 -24.62 10.92
C VAL A 274 -6.45 -25.02 10.50
N ILE A 275 -7.10 -24.19 9.68
CA ILE A 275 -8.54 -24.34 9.36
C ILE A 275 -8.84 -24.49 7.87
N GLY A 276 -7.81 -24.59 7.03
CA GLY A 276 -7.96 -24.63 5.57
C GLY A 276 -8.14 -23.24 4.94
N PHE A 277 -7.79 -23.12 3.66
CA PHE A 277 -7.71 -21.83 2.96
C PHE A 277 -9.04 -21.09 2.86
N LEU A 278 -10.12 -21.79 2.50
CA LEU A 278 -11.44 -21.17 2.36
C LEU A 278 -12.00 -20.66 3.70
N PRO A 279 -12.05 -21.46 4.79
CA PRO A 279 -12.45 -20.95 6.10
C PRO A 279 -11.58 -19.80 6.60
N ALA A 280 -10.25 -19.88 6.41
CA ALA A 280 -9.34 -18.79 6.74
C ALA A 280 -9.67 -17.49 6.00
N ARG A 281 -9.92 -17.56 4.70
CA ARG A 281 -10.31 -16.41 3.87
C ARG A 281 -11.62 -15.79 4.35
N ILE A 282 -12.60 -16.60 4.73
CA ILE A 282 -13.87 -16.13 5.30
C ILE A 282 -13.63 -15.38 6.61
N VAL A 283 -12.88 -15.97 7.54
CA VAL A 283 -12.60 -15.38 8.87
C VAL A 283 -11.86 -14.03 8.73
N VAL A 284 -10.82 -13.98 7.90
CA VAL A 284 -10.03 -12.75 7.68
C VAL A 284 -10.89 -11.66 7.03
N THR A 285 -11.67 -12.02 6.02
CA THR A 285 -12.57 -11.07 5.35
C THR A 285 -13.64 -10.55 6.30
N ALA A 286 -14.28 -11.43 7.08
CA ALA A 286 -15.31 -11.05 8.06
C ALA A 286 -14.74 -10.15 9.17
N THR A 287 -13.53 -10.45 9.64
CA THR A 287 -12.85 -9.63 10.64
C THR A 287 -12.53 -8.25 10.09
N ALA A 288 -11.99 -8.16 8.87
CA ALA A 288 -11.71 -6.89 8.21
C ALA A 288 -12.98 -6.06 8.00
N LEU A 289 -14.07 -6.67 7.52
CA LEU A 289 -15.38 -6.01 7.40
C LEU A 289 -15.87 -5.51 8.76
N GLY A 290 -15.78 -6.33 9.81
CA GLY A 290 -16.15 -5.97 11.17
C GLY A 290 -15.35 -4.78 11.70
N LEU A 291 -14.04 -4.73 11.45
CA LEU A 291 -13.17 -3.61 11.83
C LEU A 291 -13.51 -2.32 11.07
N VAL A 292 -13.82 -2.42 9.77
CA VAL A 292 -14.27 -1.27 8.97
C VAL A 292 -15.60 -0.75 9.48
N VAL A 293 -16.58 -1.64 9.73
CA VAL A 293 -17.88 -1.27 10.32
C VAL A 293 -17.69 -0.60 11.67
N TRP A 294 -16.96 -1.24 12.57
CA TRP A 294 -16.72 -0.73 13.91
C TRP A 294 -16.05 0.65 13.89
N SER A 295 -14.98 0.81 13.11
CA SER A 295 -14.25 2.08 13.03
C SER A 295 -15.07 3.17 12.36
N ALA A 296 -15.82 2.88 11.29
CA ALA A 296 -16.71 3.85 10.65
C ALA A 296 -17.79 4.39 11.61
N LEU A 297 -18.24 3.57 12.57
CA LEU A 297 -19.25 3.94 13.56
C LEU A 297 -18.68 4.63 14.80
N ARG A 298 -17.40 4.40 15.14
CA ARG A 298 -16.82 4.80 16.45
C ARG A 298 -15.66 5.78 16.34
N SER A 299 -15.01 5.89 15.19
CA SER A 299 -13.78 6.67 15.01
C SER A 299 -14.01 7.92 14.16
N THR A 300 -13.02 8.82 14.14
CA THR A 300 -13.02 9.97 13.22
C THR A 300 -12.98 9.50 11.77
N PRO A 301 -13.44 10.31 10.78
CA PRO A 301 -13.30 9.95 9.37
C PRO A 301 -11.86 9.63 8.96
N ARG A 302 -10.88 10.33 9.54
CA ARG A 302 -9.45 10.08 9.32
C ARG A 302 -9.02 8.69 9.78
N MET A 303 -9.37 8.33 11.01
CA MET A 303 -8.98 7.03 11.58
C MET A 303 -9.75 5.87 10.97
N SER A 304 -11.05 6.02 10.74
CA SER A 304 -11.83 4.98 10.06
C SER A 304 -11.39 4.75 8.61
N PHE A 305 -10.99 5.80 7.88
CA PHE A 305 -10.39 5.64 6.55
C PHE A 305 -9.03 4.93 6.62
N ALA A 306 -8.17 5.28 7.57
CA ALA A 306 -6.90 4.59 7.78
C ALA A 306 -7.11 3.09 8.09
N VAL A 307 -8.10 2.75 8.92
CA VAL A 307 -8.51 1.36 9.20
C VAL A 307 -9.00 0.68 7.93
N ALA A 308 -9.81 1.35 7.10
CA ALA A 308 -10.27 0.78 5.82
C ALA A 308 -9.12 0.46 4.87
N VAL A 309 -8.12 1.36 4.75
CA VAL A 309 -6.91 1.11 3.95
C VAL A 309 -6.11 -0.06 4.53
N LEU A 310 -5.85 -0.08 5.84
CA LEU A 310 -5.14 -1.18 6.53
C LEU A 310 -5.85 -2.53 6.32
N ALA A 311 -7.16 -2.56 6.55
CA ALA A 311 -8.00 -3.74 6.38
C ALA A 311 -7.97 -4.23 4.92
N SER A 312 -7.99 -3.31 3.95
CA SER A 312 -7.94 -3.66 2.53
C SER A 312 -6.64 -4.40 2.16
N VAL A 313 -5.50 -4.02 2.74
CA VAL A 313 -4.21 -4.68 2.52
C VAL A 313 -4.17 -6.05 3.20
N LEU A 314 -4.70 -6.15 4.42
CA LEU A 314 -4.68 -7.39 5.21
C LEU A 314 -5.62 -8.48 4.68
N VAL A 315 -6.66 -8.13 3.91
CA VAL A 315 -7.56 -9.09 3.26
C VAL A 315 -6.96 -9.69 1.98
N ALA A 316 -5.88 -9.11 1.46
CA ALA A 316 -5.25 -9.62 0.25
C ALA A 316 -4.86 -11.11 0.43
N PRO A 317 -5.25 -11.99 -0.52
CA PRO A 317 -5.02 -13.43 -0.40
C PRO A 317 -3.52 -13.78 -0.43
N ALA A 318 -2.71 -12.92 -1.06
CA ALA A 318 -1.27 -12.91 -0.96
C ALA A 318 -0.82 -11.49 -0.59
N LEU A 319 -0.05 -11.37 0.48
CA LEU A 319 0.49 -10.12 1.00
C LEU A 319 1.98 -10.35 1.21
N TYR A 320 2.82 -9.60 0.51
CA TYR A 320 4.28 -9.65 0.68
C TYR A 320 4.77 -8.38 1.35
N GLN A 321 5.99 -8.41 1.86
CA GLN A 321 6.55 -7.29 2.62
C GLN A 321 6.49 -5.96 1.85
N HIS A 322 6.79 -5.96 0.55
CA HIS A 322 6.78 -4.74 -0.25
C HIS A 322 5.38 -4.11 -0.40
N TYR A 323 4.30 -4.90 -0.28
CA TYR A 323 2.92 -4.38 -0.32
C TYR A 323 2.63 -3.43 0.87
N LEU A 324 3.40 -3.53 1.96
CA LEU A 324 3.31 -2.62 3.09
C LEU A 324 3.66 -1.17 2.72
N ALA A 325 4.20 -0.90 1.53
CA ALA A 325 4.39 0.46 1.01
C ALA A 325 3.09 1.29 1.00
N ILE A 326 1.92 0.65 0.83
CA ILE A 326 0.61 1.33 0.94
C ILE A 326 0.42 1.96 2.33
N LEU A 327 1.03 1.37 3.36
CA LEU A 327 0.87 1.80 4.74
C LEU A 327 1.51 3.15 5.04
N VAL A 328 2.30 3.71 4.11
CA VAL A 328 2.75 5.11 4.16
C VAL A 328 1.55 6.05 4.36
N LEU A 329 0.41 5.80 3.70
CA LEU A 329 -0.78 6.63 3.87
C LEU A 329 -1.36 6.54 5.31
N PRO A 330 -1.68 5.36 5.86
CA PRO A 330 -2.00 5.19 7.27
C PRO A 330 -1.00 5.85 8.23
N PHE A 331 0.32 5.72 8.01
CA PHE A 331 1.32 6.41 8.85
C PHE A 331 1.13 7.93 8.85
N LEU A 332 0.94 8.55 7.67
CA LEU A 332 0.67 9.98 7.57
C LEU A 332 -0.63 10.37 8.28
N LEU A 333 -1.69 9.59 8.10
CA LEU A 333 -3.00 9.88 8.73
C LEU A 333 -2.94 9.75 10.25
N LEU A 334 -2.25 8.74 10.79
CA LEU A 334 -2.08 8.58 12.23
C LEU A 334 -1.16 9.66 12.83
N LEU A 335 -0.11 10.07 12.11
CA LEU A 335 0.73 11.18 12.51
C LEU A 335 -0.06 12.50 12.53
N ALA A 336 -0.93 12.71 11.53
CA ALA A 336 -1.84 13.85 11.44
C ALA A 336 -2.86 13.86 12.58
N GLU A 337 -3.41 12.70 12.96
CA GLU A 337 -4.29 12.56 14.13
C GLU A 337 -3.55 12.91 15.44
N GLY A 338 -2.22 12.83 15.46
CA GLY A 338 -1.42 13.09 16.66
C GLY A 338 -1.13 11.83 17.48
N ARG A 339 -1.19 10.64 16.84
CA ARG A 339 -0.80 9.39 17.52
C ARG A 339 0.65 9.47 17.99
N PRO A 340 1.00 8.82 19.12
CA PRO A 340 2.33 8.95 19.69
C PRO A 340 3.41 8.46 18.74
N ILE A 341 4.36 9.34 18.41
CA ILE A 341 5.42 9.07 17.43
C ILE A 341 6.27 7.85 17.80
N ALA A 342 6.47 7.58 19.10
CA ALA A 342 7.23 6.42 19.55
C ALA A 342 6.59 5.10 19.11
N TRP A 343 5.25 4.99 19.18
CA TRP A 343 4.54 3.79 18.75
C TRP A 343 4.45 3.68 17.22
N LEU A 344 4.35 4.81 16.52
CA LEU A 344 4.46 4.83 15.06
C LEU A 344 5.87 4.40 14.61
N ALA A 345 6.92 4.89 15.27
CA ALA A 345 8.30 4.49 15.00
C ALA A 345 8.52 3.00 15.31
N ALA A 346 7.94 2.48 16.41
CA ALA A 346 7.99 1.05 16.71
C ALA A 346 7.32 0.21 15.61
N ALA A 347 6.11 0.59 15.16
CA ALA A 347 5.43 -0.09 14.06
C ALA A 347 6.25 -0.06 12.76
N TYR A 348 6.81 1.11 12.44
CA TYR A 348 7.69 1.31 11.28
C TYR A 348 8.93 0.42 11.33
N VAL A 349 9.62 0.36 12.48
CA VAL A 349 10.84 -0.46 12.66
C VAL A 349 10.52 -1.95 12.59
N LEU A 350 9.42 -2.38 13.21
CA LEU A 350 8.97 -3.77 13.14
C LEU A 350 8.67 -4.21 11.69
N MET A 351 8.10 -3.33 10.87
CA MET A 351 7.90 -3.56 9.43
C MET A 351 9.15 -3.38 8.57
N SER A 352 10.26 -2.95 9.17
CA SER A 352 11.53 -2.75 8.46
C SER A 352 12.42 -4.00 8.43
N GLY A 353 12.00 -5.09 9.07
CA GLY A 353 12.63 -6.41 8.88
C GLY A 353 12.38 -6.91 7.45
N GLY A 354 13.37 -7.49 6.80
CA GLY A 354 13.20 -8.12 5.48
C GLY A 354 14.11 -9.33 5.31
N GLU A 355 14.12 -9.95 4.14
CA GLU A 355 14.82 -11.23 3.89
C GLU A 355 16.26 -11.21 4.44
N GLN A 356 16.51 -12.05 5.45
CA GLN A 356 17.82 -12.24 6.07
C GLN A 356 18.22 -13.72 5.98
N GLU A 357 18.83 -14.11 4.85
CA GLU A 357 19.33 -15.48 4.65
C GLU A 357 20.32 -15.91 5.75
N ALA A 358 21.09 -14.95 6.29
CA ALA A 358 22.04 -15.18 7.38
C ALA A 358 21.40 -15.74 8.67
N LEU A 359 20.07 -15.59 8.84
CA LEU A 359 19.35 -16.11 9.99
C LEU A 359 18.88 -17.55 9.79
N GLY A 360 19.04 -18.14 8.60
CA GLY A 360 18.59 -19.49 8.29
C GLY A 360 17.12 -19.71 8.69
N ASP A 361 16.86 -20.76 9.47
CA ASP A 361 15.51 -21.08 9.97
C ASP A 361 14.90 -20.00 10.87
N LEU A 362 15.68 -19.06 11.42
CA LEU A 362 15.13 -17.94 12.21
C LEU A 362 14.72 -16.74 11.34
N GLY A 363 14.96 -16.79 10.03
CA GLY A 363 14.59 -15.73 9.09
C GLY A 363 13.10 -15.36 9.14
N TRP A 364 12.21 -16.32 9.43
CA TRP A 364 10.76 -16.06 9.54
C TRP A 364 10.41 -15.02 10.62
N ILE A 365 11.23 -14.87 11.67
CA ILE A 365 10.99 -13.87 12.72
C ILE A 365 11.06 -12.46 12.11
N VAL A 366 12.08 -12.22 11.29
CA VAL A 366 12.33 -10.92 10.68
C VAL A 366 11.48 -10.70 9.43
N ASN A 367 11.24 -11.76 8.65
CA ASN A 367 10.49 -11.68 7.38
C ASN A 367 8.97 -11.65 7.59
N ARG A 368 8.48 -12.30 8.66
CA ARG A 368 7.05 -12.46 8.92
C ARG A 368 6.63 -11.92 10.28
N ALA A 369 7.19 -12.40 11.38
CA ALA A 369 6.67 -12.08 12.72
C ALA A 369 6.75 -10.57 13.04
N MET A 370 7.90 -9.95 12.77
CA MET A 370 8.11 -8.52 13.02
C MET A 370 7.21 -7.65 12.13
N PRO A 371 7.16 -7.81 10.79
CA PRO A 371 6.25 -7.02 9.96
C PRO A 371 4.78 -7.16 10.33
N THR A 372 4.35 -8.38 10.67
CA THR A 372 3.00 -8.64 11.19
C THR A 372 2.74 -7.89 12.49
N ALA A 373 3.65 -7.98 13.46
CA ALA A 373 3.52 -7.25 14.72
C ALA A 373 3.46 -5.73 14.49
N GLY A 374 4.27 -5.21 13.56
CA GLY A 374 4.22 -3.81 13.16
C GLY A 374 2.87 -3.42 12.56
N ALA A 375 2.30 -4.24 11.65
CA ALA A 375 0.99 -4.01 11.03
C ALA A 375 -0.15 -4.04 12.03
N LEU A 376 -0.12 -5.00 12.96
CA LEU A 376 -1.10 -5.09 14.04
C LEU A 376 -0.97 -3.92 15.02
N LEU A 377 0.25 -3.47 15.33
CA LEU A 377 0.47 -2.29 16.16
C LEU A 377 -0.07 -1.02 15.47
N LEU A 378 0.18 -0.85 14.18
CA LEU A 378 -0.34 0.28 13.41
C LEU A 378 -1.88 0.27 13.38
N LEU A 379 -2.49 -0.90 13.18
CA LEU A 379 -3.93 -1.09 13.24
C LEU A 379 -4.50 -0.80 14.65
N ALA A 380 -3.84 -1.25 15.71
CA ALA A 380 -4.24 -0.97 17.09
C ALA A 380 -4.22 0.54 17.39
N LEU A 381 -3.20 1.25 16.91
CA LEU A 381 -3.13 2.71 17.01
C LEU A 381 -4.25 3.40 16.22
N ALA A 382 -4.63 2.87 15.06
CA ALA A 382 -5.74 3.39 14.27
C ALA A 382 -7.10 3.19 14.97
N LEU A 383 -7.30 2.02 15.59
CA LEU A 383 -8.53 1.66 16.31
C LEU A 383 -8.68 2.35 17.67
N ARG A 384 -7.60 2.87 18.27
CA ARG A 384 -7.66 3.47 19.61
C ARG A 384 -8.65 4.63 19.68
N LEU A 385 -9.74 4.45 20.43
CA LEU A 385 -10.67 5.55 20.69
C LEU A 385 -10.00 6.56 21.63
N GLU A 386 -10.05 7.84 21.28
CA GLU A 386 -9.70 8.90 22.22
C GLU A 386 -10.95 9.36 22.95
N PRO A 387 -10.86 9.67 24.26
CA PRO A 387 -11.94 10.37 24.93
C PRO A 387 -12.13 11.70 24.20
N ARG A 388 -13.36 11.97 23.70
CA ARG A 388 -13.71 13.30 23.18
C ARG A 388 -13.30 14.31 24.25
N PRO A 389 -12.53 15.36 23.93
CA PRO A 389 -12.27 16.41 24.90
C PRO A 389 -13.62 16.90 25.40
N ALA A 390 -13.85 16.78 26.72
CA ALA A 390 -15.06 17.28 27.35
C ALA A 390 -15.22 18.73 26.90
N PHE A 391 -16.36 19.04 26.27
CA PHE A 391 -16.71 20.40 25.90
C PHE A 391 -16.52 21.27 27.13
N ARG A 392 -15.44 22.06 27.15
CA ARG A 392 -15.33 23.18 28.07
C ARG A 392 -16.26 24.24 27.47
N TYR A 393 -17.51 24.24 27.91
CA TYR A 393 -18.34 25.44 27.82
C TYR A 393 -17.53 26.57 28.45
N ARG A 394 -17.15 27.55 27.63
CA ARG A 394 -16.77 28.88 28.08
C ARG A 394 -17.67 29.85 27.36
#